data_AF-A0A2E3ETF4-F1
#
_entry.id   AF-A0A2E3ETF4-F1
#
_cell.length_a   1.000
_cell.length_b   1.000
_cell.length_c   1.000
_cell.angle_alpha   90.00
_cell.angle_beta   90.00
_cell.angle_gamma   90.00
#
_symmetry.space_group_name_H-M   'P 1'
#
loop_
_entity.id
_entity.type
_entity.pdbx_description
1 polymer ?
#
loop_
_entity_poly.entity_id
_entity_poly.type
_entity_poly.pdbx_seq_one_letter_code
_entity_poly.pdbx_strand_id
1 'polypeptide(L)'
;MPAPGSVAPGPLAQPEVPLADPAEERRAREISKELRCLVCQNQSIEDSNAELARDLRQVVREQVAAGRSRDDILTFMVDRYGDWILMRPPVKSTTYLLWGAPALALLIGAAIAIGFIRRQRRAYAARAAEDGFARPLDDDEAWRLARLLDETGPAPSGTDEVFDPAPDKTRAAGADDGAPDASGSDEDDTPPKDGRPQT
;
A
#
# COMPACT_ATOMS: atom_id res chain seq x y z
N MET A 1 7.12 28.29 -31.75
CA MET A 1 6.83 26.89 -31.39
C MET A 1 7.72 26.01 -32.26
N PRO A 2 8.75 25.33 -31.72
CA PRO A 2 9.55 24.38 -32.48
C PRO A 2 8.73 23.12 -32.81
N ALA A 3 8.92 22.57 -34.00
CA ALA A 3 8.21 21.39 -34.51
C ALA A 3 8.65 20.08 -33.82
N PRO A 4 7.81 19.04 -33.74
CA PRO A 4 8.20 17.73 -33.23
C PRO A 4 9.24 17.09 -34.17
N GLY A 5 10.47 16.95 -33.68
CA GLY A 5 11.56 16.30 -34.38
C GLY A 5 11.26 14.82 -34.64
N SER A 6 11.47 14.40 -35.88
CA SER A 6 11.41 13.00 -36.31
C SER A 6 12.51 12.21 -35.60
N VAL A 7 12.13 11.27 -34.73
CA VAL A 7 13.07 10.34 -34.09
C VAL A 7 13.37 9.23 -35.08
N ALA A 8 14.56 9.25 -35.69
CA ALA A 8 15.04 8.12 -36.48
C ALA A 8 15.30 6.91 -35.56
N PRO A 9 14.99 5.68 -35.99
CA PRO A 9 15.33 4.49 -35.22
C PRO A 9 16.85 4.40 -35.03
N GLY A 10 17.27 4.24 -33.77
CA GLY A 10 18.68 4.02 -33.43
C GLY A 10 19.21 2.70 -34.02
N PRO A 11 20.54 2.53 -34.08
CA PRO A 11 21.15 1.31 -34.60
C PRO A 11 20.59 0.07 -33.89
N LEU A 12 20.39 -1.01 -34.66
CA LEU A 12 20.05 -2.32 -34.11
C LEU A 12 21.14 -2.70 -33.13
N ALA A 13 20.75 -2.80 -31.87
CA ALA A 13 21.69 -2.97 -30.79
C ALA A 13 22.51 -4.26 -30.97
N GLN A 14 23.80 -4.17 -30.66
CA GLN A 14 24.77 -5.24 -30.90
C GLN A 14 24.31 -6.53 -30.19
N PRO A 15 24.45 -7.70 -30.84
CA PRO A 15 24.09 -8.97 -30.21
C PRO A 15 25.06 -9.27 -29.05
N GLU A 16 24.50 -9.52 -27.87
CA GLU A 16 25.27 -9.96 -26.72
C GLU A 16 25.76 -11.39 -26.94
N VAL A 17 27.07 -11.59 -26.83
CA VAL A 17 27.67 -12.92 -26.99
C VAL A 17 27.55 -13.67 -25.64
N PRO A 18 26.84 -14.80 -25.58
CA PRO A 18 26.76 -15.60 -24.36
C PRO A 18 28.11 -16.28 -24.05
N LEU A 19 28.33 -16.61 -22.77
CA LEU A 19 29.49 -17.38 -22.35
C LEU A 19 29.52 -18.78 -22.98
N ALA A 20 30.74 -19.31 -23.14
CA ALA A 20 30.96 -20.63 -23.74
C ALA A 20 30.42 -21.76 -22.85
N ASP A 21 30.56 -21.67 -21.53
CA ASP A 21 29.97 -22.62 -20.59
C ASP A 21 28.51 -22.23 -20.26
N PRO A 22 27.52 -23.08 -20.58
CA PRO A 22 26.13 -22.84 -20.22
C PRO A 22 25.89 -22.66 -18.72
N ALA A 23 26.70 -23.24 -17.85
CA ALA A 23 26.58 -23.07 -16.40
C ALA A 23 26.98 -21.67 -15.95
N GLU A 24 28.10 -21.16 -16.48
CA GLU A 24 28.55 -19.80 -16.24
C GLU A 24 27.58 -18.77 -16.81
N GLU A 25 27.07 -19.01 -18.02
CA GLU A 25 26.08 -18.12 -18.63
C GLU A 25 24.77 -18.07 -17.80
N ARG A 26 24.29 -19.21 -17.29
CA ARG A 26 23.13 -19.21 -16.36
C ARG A 26 23.44 -18.38 -15.12
N ARG A 27 24.63 -18.53 -14.56
CA ARG A 27 25.05 -17.79 -13.37
C ARG A 27 25.11 -16.28 -13.63
N ALA A 28 25.64 -15.87 -14.79
CA ALA A 28 25.66 -14.47 -15.21
C ALA A 28 24.23 -13.90 -15.29
N ARG A 29 23.30 -14.62 -15.92
CA ARG A 29 21.89 -14.22 -16.01
C ARG A 29 21.20 -14.10 -14.64
N GLU A 30 21.47 -15.03 -13.72
CA GLU A 30 20.92 -14.92 -12.35
C GLU A 30 21.45 -13.70 -11.61
N ILE A 31 22.74 -13.39 -11.74
CA ILE A 31 23.32 -12.17 -11.16
C ILE A 31 22.71 -10.92 -11.79
N SER A 32 22.52 -10.91 -13.11
CA SER A 32 21.91 -9.79 -13.85
C SER A 32 20.48 -9.49 -13.39
N LYS A 33 19.70 -10.49 -12.95
CA LYS A 33 18.36 -10.26 -12.37
C LYS A 33 18.39 -9.54 -11.03
N GLU A 34 19.51 -9.62 -10.31
CA GLU A 34 19.68 -8.96 -9.01
C GLU A 34 20.16 -7.51 -9.12
N LEU A 35 20.55 -7.10 -10.33
CA LEU A 35 21.02 -5.76 -10.63
C LEU A 35 19.93 -4.97 -11.36
N ARG A 36 19.68 -3.75 -10.90
CA ARG A 36 18.71 -2.80 -11.44
C ARG A 36 19.34 -1.98 -12.54
N CYS A 37 18.60 -1.76 -13.63
CA CYS A 37 18.96 -0.77 -14.63
C CYS A 37 18.78 0.65 -14.05
N LEU A 38 19.88 1.40 -13.94
CA LEU A 38 19.90 2.75 -13.33
C LEU A 38 19.15 3.82 -14.14
N VAL A 39 18.90 3.55 -15.43
CA VAL A 39 18.20 4.46 -16.34
C VAL A 39 16.76 4.00 -16.66
N CYS A 40 16.32 2.90 -16.05
CA CYS A 40 15.02 2.28 -16.31
C CYS A 40 14.10 2.37 -15.10
N GLN A 41 12.80 2.20 -15.33
CA GLN A 41 11.79 2.20 -14.27
C GLN A 41 11.78 0.87 -13.51
N ASN A 42 12.70 0.72 -12.54
CA ASN A 42 12.73 -0.42 -11.62
C ASN A 42 12.75 -1.80 -12.30
N GLN A 43 13.52 -1.93 -13.37
CA GLN A 43 13.71 -3.18 -14.12
C GLN A 43 15.11 -3.74 -13.85
N SER A 44 15.25 -5.05 -13.93
CA SER A 44 16.57 -5.68 -13.87
C SER A 44 17.39 -5.34 -15.13
N ILE A 45 18.71 -5.48 -15.06
CA ILE A 45 19.56 -5.35 -16.27
C ILE A 45 19.37 -6.54 -17.21
N GLU A 46 18.85 -7.67 -16.72
CA GLU A 46 18.53 -8.84 -17.55
C GLU A 46 17.30 -8.59 -18.43
N ASP A 47 16.26 -7.96 -17.88
CA ASP A 47 15.00 -7.75 -18.58
C ASP A 47 14.97 -6.45 -19.39
N SER A 48 15.94 -5.54 -19.17
CA SER A 48 15.97 -4.24 -19.82
C SER A 48 16.74 -4.24 -21.14
N ASN A 49 16.13 -3.62 -22.15
CA ASN A 49 16.74 -3.41 -23.47
C ASN A 49 17.62 -2.15 -23.56
N ALA A 50 17.76 -1.39 -22.46
CA ALA A 50 18.56 -0.15 -22.44
C ALA A 50 20.05 -0.43 -22.72
N GLU A 51 20.73 0.50 -23.39
CA GLU A 51 22.15 0.36 -23.72
C GLU A 51 23.01 0.11 -22.48
N LEU A 52 22.78 0.88 -21.41
CA LEU A 52 23.48 0.70 -20.14
C LEU A 52 23.27 -0.69 -19.53
N ALA A 53 22.08 -1.29 -19.70
CA ALA A 53 21.81 -2.64 -19.20
C ALA A 53 22.61 -3.70 -19.96
N ARG A 54 22.84 -3.49 -21.26
CA ARG A 54 23.69 -4.37 -22.10
C ARG A 54 25.14 -4.29 -21.65
N ASP A 55 25.66 -3.07 -21.46
CA ASP A 55 27.01 -2.84 -20.96
C ASP A 55 27.24 -3.51 -19.61
N LEU A 56 26.29 -3.36 -18.67
CA LEU A 56 26.39 -3.97 -17.35
C LEU A 56 26.34 -5.51 -17.41
N ARG A 57 25.49 -6.08 -18.28
CA ARG A 57 25.45 -7.53 -18.51
C ARG A 57 26.77 -8.06 -19.05
N GLN A 58 27.41 -7.32 -19.95
CA GLN A 58 28.74 -7.66 -20.45
C GLN A 58 29.78 -7.66 -19.31
N VAL A 59 29.77 -6.66 -18.44
CA VAL A 59 30.66 -6.62 -17.27
C VAL A 59 30.39 -7.78 -16.30
N VAL A 60 29.13 -8.16 -16.05
CA VAL A 60 28.80 -9.35 -15.24
C VAL A 60 29.41 -10.60 -15.85
N ARG A 61 29.22 -10.80 -17.16
CA ARG A 61 29.73 -11.94 -17.92
C ARG A 61 31.26 -12.05 -17.83
N GLU A 62 31.97 -10.93 -17.98
CA GLU A 62 33.42 -10.86 -17.81
C GLU A 62 33.87 -11.28 -16.41
N GLN A 63 33.16 -10.83 -15.37
CA GLN A 63 33.50 -11.16 -13.99
C GLN A 63 33.20 -12.62 -13.64
N VAL A 64 32.14 -13.20 -14.23
CA VAL A 64 31.85 -14.64 -14.11
C VAL A 64 32.93 -15.46 -14.81
N ALA A 65 33.31 -15.10 -16.03
CA ALA A 65 34.39 -15.76 -16.77
C ALA A 65 35.76 -15.63 -16.04
N ALA A 66 35.96 -14.57 -15.26
CA ALA A 66 37.11 -14.41 -14.37
C ALA A 66 37.04 -15.28 -13.10
N GLY A 67 36.01 -16.11 -12.92
CA GLY A 67 35.87 -17.05 -11.81
C GLY A 67 35.46 -16.41 -10.48
N ARG A 68 34.99 -15.14 -10.47
CA ARG A 68 34.62 -14.45 -9.22
C ARG A 68 33.38 -15.08 -8.56
N SER A 69 33.25 -14.95 -7.23
CA SER A 69 32.06 -15.38 -6.52
C SER A 69 30.87 -14.43 -6.80
N ARG A 70 29.64 -14.86 -6.52
CA ARG A 70 28.45 -14.00 -6.73
C ARG A 70 28.54 -12.74 -5.89
N ASP A 71 28.92 -12.87 -4.63
CA ASP A 71 28.98 -11.76 -3.69
C ASP A 71 30.12 -10.80 -4.04
N ASP A 72 31.24 -11.29 -4.58
CA ASP A 72 32.32 -10.43 -5.10
C ASP A 72 31.87 -9.62 -6.31
N ILE A 73 31.06 -10.21 -7.20
CA ILE A 73 30.52 -9.51 -8.37
C ILE A 73 29.54 -8.43 -7.94
N LEU A 74 28.63 -8.74 -7.01
CA LEU A 74 27.70 -7.76 -6.47
C LEU A 74 28.43 -6.62 -5.75
N THR A 75 29.46 -6.96 -4.96
CA THR A 75 30.31 -5.97 -4.27
C THR A 75 31.03 -5.08 -5.28
N PHE A 76 31.63 -5.67 -6.32
CA PHE A 76 32.27 -4.92 -7.40
C PHE A 76 31.31 -3.94 -8.10
N MET A 77 30.06 -4.37 -8.33
CA MET A 77 29.04 -3.51 -8.91
C MET A 77 28.65 -2.38 -7.95
N VAL A 78 28.48 -2.65 -6.66
CA VAL A 78 28.17 -1.65 -5.64
C VAL A 78 29.30 -0.64 -5.49
N ASP A 79 30.56 -1.08 -5.48
CA ASP A 79 31.72 -0.20 -5.32
C ASP A 79 31.83 0.83 -6.45
N ARG A 80 31.32 0.49 -7.65
CA ARG A 80 31.43 1.31 -8.84
C ARG A 80 30.16 2.10 -9.18
N TYR A 81 28.98 1.54 -8.87
CA TYR A 81 27.68 2.11 -9.25
C TYR A 81 26.79 2.47 -8.03
N GLY A 82 27.22 2.15 -6.82
CA GLY A 82 26.52 2.42 -5.56
C GLY A 82 25.48 1.36 -5.19
N ASP A 83 24.92 1.48 -3.98
CA ASP A 83 23.95 0.51 -3.44
C ASP A 83 22.65 0.41 -4.25
N TRP A 84 22.31 1.46 -5.01
CA TRP A 84 21.06 1.53 -5.79
C TRP A 84 21.03 0.59 -6.99
N ILE A 85 22.20 0.11 -7.43
CA ILE A 85 22.28 -0.90 -8.48
C ILE A 85 21.72 -2.24 -8.01
N LEU A 86 21.67 -2.51 -6.70
CA LEU A 86 21.06 -3.74 -6.22
C LEU A 86 19.54 -3.62 -6.25
N MET A 87 18.87 -4.69 -6.69
CA MET A 87 17.42 -4.76 -6.67
C MET A 87 16.88 -4.78 -5.23
N ARG A 88 17.68 -5.32 -4.29
CA ARG A 88 17.40 -5.32 -2.86
C ARG A 88 18.44 -4.49 -2.11
N PRO A 89 18.04 -3.45 -1.37
CA PRO A 89 18.98 -2.65 -0.60
C PRO A 89 19.67 -3.50 0.47
N PRO A 90 20.99 -3.37 0.65
CA PRO A 90 21.73 -4.16 1.62
C PRO A 90 21.39 -3.77 3.06
N VAL A 91 21.34 -4.76 3.93
CA VAL A 91 21.26 -4.57 5.39
C VAL A 91 22.64 -4.19 5.90
N LYS A 92 22.83 -2.91 6.20
CA LYS A 92 24.06 -2.32 6.73
C LYS A 92 23.77 -1.71 8.10
N SER A 93 24.83 -1.43 8.86
CA SER A 93 24.75 -0.71 10.14
C SER A 93 23.93 0.59 10.04
N THR A 94 24.09 1.30 8.93
CA THR A 94 23.40 2.56 8.63
C THR A 94 21.92 2.40 8.25
N THR A 95 21.52 1.27 7.68
CA THR A 95 20.14 1.02 7.25
C THR A 95 19.32 0.29 8.31
N TYR A 96 19.92 -0.26 9.38
CA TYR A 96 19.17 -1.00 10.42
C TYR A 96 18.04 -0.20 11.05
N LEU A 97 18.20 1.10 11.27
CA LEU A 97 17.13 1.92 11.84
C LEU A 97 15.89 1.94 10.94
N LEU A 98 16.11 2.06 9.62
CA LEU A 98 15.03 2.02 8.62
C LEU A 98 14.32 0.66 8.63
N TRP A 99 15.08 -0.43 8.72
CA TRP A 99 14.53 -1.78 8.77
C TRP A 99 13.83 -2.12 10.10
N GLY A 100 14.30 -1.55 11.22
CA GLY A 100 13.72 -1.77 12.54
C GLY A 100 12.49 -0.92 12.83
N ALA A 101 12.32 0.22 12.15
CA ALA A 101 11.21 1.15 12.37
C ALA A 101 9.81 0.51 12.25
N PRO A 102 9.49 -0.34 11.24
CA PRO A 102 8.19 -1.00 11.15
C PRO A 102 7.88 -1.88 12.37
N ALA A 103 8.86 -2.67 12.81
CA ALA A 103 8.70 -3.54 13.97
C ALA A 103 8.52 -2.72 15.26
N LEU A 104 9.30 -1.65 15.44
CA LEU A 104 9.19 -0.76 16.58
C LEU A 104 7.82 -0.05 16.62
N ALA A 105 7.33 0.42 15.48
CA ALA A 105 6.02 1.06 15.36
C ALA A 105 4.89 0.10 15.76
N LEU A 106 4.95 -1.17 15.33
CA LEU A 106 3.99 -2.20 15.72
C LEU A 106 4.01 -2.46 17.23
N LEU A 107 5.19 -2.54 17.85
CA LEU A 107 5.32 -2.75 19.29
C LEU A 107 4.73 -1.59 20.09
N ILE A 108 5.00 -0.35 19.67
CA ILE A 108 4.46 0.85 20.30
C ILE A 108 2.94 0.90 20.15
N GLY A 109 2.42 0.66 18.94
CA GLY A 109 0.99 0.62 18.67
C GLY A 109 0.26 -0.44 19.49
N ALA A 110 0.83 -1.66 19.57
CA ALA A 110 0.28 -2.74 20.38
C ALA A 110 0.30 -2.39 21.88
N ALA A 111 1.38 -1.79 22.39
CA ALA A 111 1.47 -1.37 23.78
C ALA A 111 0.41 -0.32 24.13
N ILE A 112 0.20 0.68 23.26
CA ILE A 112 -0.83 1.71 23.44
C ILE A 112 -2.23 1.08 23.41
N ALA A 113 -2.52 0.24 22.42
CA ALA A 113 -3.82 -0.42 22.27
C ALA A 113 -4.16 -1.29 23.50
N ILE A 114 -3.21 -2.12 23.95
CA ILE A 114 -3.37 -2.94 25.14
C ILE A 114 -3.57 -2.07 26.39
N GLY A 115 -2.78 -0.99 26.53
CA GLY A 115 -2.93 -0.03 27.62
C GLY A 115 -4.32 0.62 27.65
N PHE A 116 -4.82 1.04 26.49
CA PHE A 116 -6.14 1.65 26.32
C PHE A 116 -7.27 0.68 26.68
N ILE A 117 -7.23 -0.54 26.13
CA ILE A 117 -8.22 -1.60 26.42
C ILE A 117 -8.23 -1.93 27.92
N ARG A 118 -7.05 -2.09 28.53
CA ARG A 118 -6.96 -2.39 29.97
C ARG A 118 -7.49 -1.24 30.83
N ARG A 119 -7.26 0.01 30.43
CA ARG A 119 -7.81 1.19 31.13
C ARG A 119 -9.33 1.25 31.02
N GLN A 120 -9.89 1.00 29.84
CA GLN A 120 -11.34 0.96 29.65
C GLN A 120 -11.99 -0.17 30.44
N ARG A 121 -11.43 -1.38 30.42
CA ARG A 121 -11.94 -2.50 31.24
C ARG A 121 -11.92 -2.19 32.73
N ARG A 122 -10.86 -1.54 33.22
CA ARG A 122 -10.78 -1.09 34.63
C ARG A 122 -11.80 0.00 34.95
N ALA A 123 -11.98 0.97 34.06
CA ALA A 123 -12.98 2.04 34.25
C ALA A 123 -14.41 1.48 34.22
N TYR A 124 -14.70 0.54 33.32
CA TYR A 124 -15.97 -0.16 33.27
C TYR A 124 -16.20 -0.98 34.54
N ALA A 125 -15.21 -1.77 34.99
CA ALA A 125 -15.29 -2.55 36.22
C ALA A 125 -15.45 -1.68 37.48
N ALA A 126 -14.80 -0.51 37.53
CA ALA A 126 -14.94 0.44 38.63
C ALA A 126 -16.34 1.07 38.67
N ARG A 127 -16.86 1.54 37.53
CA ARG A 127 -18.24 2.05 37.42
C ARG A 127 -19.28 0.98 37.74
N ALA A 128 -19.07 -0.23 37.23
CA ALA A 128 -19.92 -1.38 37.51
C ALA A 128 -19.95 -1.74 39.01
N ALA A 129 -18.86 -1.52 39.74
CA ALA A 129 -18.79 -1.69 41.20
C ALA A 129 -19.48 -0.55 41.96
N GLU A 130 -19.43 0.69 41.46
CA GLU A 130 -20.15 1.84 42.03
C GLU A 130 -21.67 1.76 41.79
N ASP A 131 -22.09 1.30 40.61
CA ASP A 131 -23.49 1.21 40.20
C ASP A 131 -24.22 -0.01 40.82
N GLY A 132 -23.51 -0.92 41.51
CA GLY A 132 -24.10 -2.04 42.27
C GLY A 132 -24.84 -3.12 41.46
N PHE A 133 -25.03 -2.93 40.14
CA PHE A 133 -25.88 -3.79 39.30
C PHE A 133 -25.17 -4.47 38.12
N ALA A 134 -23.90 -4.19 37.84
CA ALA A 134 -23.18 -4.79 36.72
C ALA A 134 -22.12 -5.79 37.19
N ARG A 135 -22.52 -7.05 37.42
CA ARG A 135 -21.55 -8.14 37.46
C ARG A 135 -21.02 -8.38 36.03
N PRO A 136 -19.71 -8.66 35.85
CA PRO A 136 -19.21 -9.20 34.59
C PRO A 136 -20.01 -10.47 34.26
N LEU A 137 -20.52 -10.57 33.03
CA LEU A 137 -21.30 -11.71 32.57
C LEU A 137 -20.41 -12.97 32.62
N ASP A 138 -20.84 -13.99 33.34
CA ASP A 138 -20.12 -15.26 33.44
C ASP A 138 -20.22 -16.06 32.13
N ASP A 139 -19.30 -16.99 31.90
CA ASP A 139 -19.26 -17.76 30.65
C ASP A 139 -20.56 -18.54 30.42
N ASP A 140 -21.18 -19.03 31.50
CA ASP A 140 -22.47 -19.72 31.50
C ASP A 140 -23.65 -18.78 31.22
N GLU A 141 -23.59 -17.53 31.70
CA GLU A 141 -24.64 -16.51 31.50
C GLU A 141 -24.62 -15.97 30.05
N ALA A 142 -23.42 -15.81 29.48
CA ALA A 142 -23.24 -15.42 28.09
C ALA A 142 -23.88 -16.43 27.13
N TRP A 143 -23.71 -17.74 27.41
CA TRP A 143 -24.33 -18.80 26.62
C TRP A 143 -25.87 -18.78 26.75
N ARG A 144 -26.39 -18.52 27.95
CA ARG A 144 -27.83 -18.43 28.21
C ARG A 144 -28.48 -17.24 27.49
N LEU A 145 -27.79 -16.10 27.45
CA LEU A 145 -28.23 -14.91 26.71
C LEU A 145 -28.22 -15.17 25.20
N ALA A 146 -27.16 -15.79 24.67
CA ALA A 146 -27.08 -16.15 23.25
C ALA A 146 -28.24 -17.05 22.83
N ARG A 147 -28.62 -18.03 23.67
CA ARG A 147 -29.78 -18.87 23.45
C ARG A 147 -31.10 -18.09 23.47
N LEU A 148 -31.28 -17.16 24.41
CA LEU A 148 -32.49 -16.34 24.47
C LEU A 148 -32.64 -15.46 23.24
N LEU A 149 -31.54 -14.86 22.75
CA LEU A 149 -31.55 -14.03 21.54
C LEU A 149 -31.86 -14.86 20.27
N ASP A 150 -31.40 -16.11 20.22
CA ASP A 150 -31.71 -17.06 19.15
C ASP A 150 -33.16 -17.55 19.21
N GLU A 151 -33.68 -17.85 20.41
CA GLU A 151 -35.09 -18.18 20.63
C GLU A 151 -36.03 -16.99 20.37
N THR A 152 -35.56 -15.75 20.57
CA THR A 152 -36.24 -14.52 20.13
C THR A 152 -35.77 -14.03 18.74
N GLY A 153 -35.23 -14.93 17.90
CA GLY A 153 -34.79 -14.63 16.54
C GLY A 153 -35.81 -13.79 15.76
N PRO A 154 -35.36 -12.97 14.78
CA PRO A 154 -36.10 -11.82 14.27
C PRO A 154 -37.54 -12.19 13.92
N ALA A 155 -38.49 -11.45 14.51
CA ALA A 155 -39.90 -11.59 14.18
C ALA A 155 -40.05 -11.64 12.65
N PRO A 156 -40.78 -12.64 12.09
CA PRO A 156 -40.93 -12.74 10.65
C PRO A 156 -41.54 -11.44 10.13
N SER A 157 -40.95 -10.95 9.04
CA SER A 157 -41.44 -9.85 8.20
C SER A 157 -42.97 -9.86 8.11
N GLY A 158 -43.60 -8.76 8.49
CA GLY A 158 -45.04 -8.59 8.37
C GLY A 158 -45.40 -7.21 8.84
N THR A 159 -46.04 -6.47 7.94
CA THR A 159 -46.48 -5.09 8.04
C THR A 159 -47.23 -4.76 9.33
N ASP A 160 -47.26 -3.45 9.63
CA ASP A 160 -48.24 -2.79 10.49
C ASP A 160 -48.00 -2.98 12.00
N GLU A 161 -47.34 -2.01 12.64
CA GLU A 161 -48.05 -1.06 13.50
C GLU A 161 -47.09 -0.02 14.11
N VAL A 162 -47.60 1.20 14.06
CA VAL A 162 -46.98 2.47 14.41
C VAL A 162 -46.79 2.55 15.93
N PHE A 163 -45.57 2.83 16.39
CA PHE A 163 -45.37 3.42 17.72
C PHE A 163 -45.84 4.87 17.64
N ASP A 164 -47.00 5.16 18.24
CA ASP A 164 -47.59 6.50 18.35
C ASP A 164 -47.26 7.10 19.72
N PRO A 165 -46.21 7.94 19.84
CA PRO A 165 -46.03 8.76 21.02
C PRO A 165 -46.94 10.00 20.89
N ALA A 166 -47.99 10.02 21.71
CA ALA A 166 -48.89 11.15 21.88
C ALA A 166 -48.15 12.52 21.93
N PRO A 167 -48.69 13.60 21.34
CA PRO A 167 -47.99 14.88 21.27
C PRO A 167 -48.05 15.64 22.60
N ASP A 168 -46.90 15.75 23.27
CA ASP A 168 -46.65 16.76 24.31
C ASP A 168 -46.68 18.17 23.67
N LYS A 169 -47.82 18.85 23.85
CA LYS A 169 -48.03 20.23 23.42
C LYS A 169 -47.42 21.22 24.42
N THR A 170 -46.11 21.20 24.60
CA THR A 170 -45.41 22.28 25.32
C THR A 170 -44.06 22.67 24.70
N ARG A 171 -43.99 22.86 23.37
CA ARG A 171 -42.93 23.73 22.80
C ARG A 171 -43.30 24.29 21.43
N ALA A 172 -44.10 25.34 21.41
CA ALA A 172 -44.20 26.24 20.27
C ALA A 172 -43.15 27.34 20.42
N ALA A 173 -42.28 27.45 19.41
CA ALA A 173 -41.34 28.52 19.02
C ALA A 173 -40.04 27.81 18.58
N GLY A 174 -39.79 27.56 17.31
CA GLY A 174 -39.95 28.46 16.16
C GLY A 174 -38.56 28.92 15.77
N ALA A 175 -38.04 28.34 14.68
CA ALA A 175 -36.99 28.85 13.77
C ALA A 175 -36.35 27.65 13.05
N ASP A 176 -36.73 27.36 11.80
CA ASP A 176 -36.11 27.88 10.55
C ASP A 176 -34.63 27.49 10.39
N ASP A 177 -34.10 27.06 9.25
CA ASP A 177 -34.58 26.41 8.03
C ASP A 177 -33.29 25.96 7.32
N GLY A 178 -33.32 24.85 6.58
CA GLY A 178 -32.43 24.65 5.43
C GLY A 178 -31.10 23.91 5.67
N ALA A 179 -31.17 22.58 5.60
CA ALA A 179 -30.10 21.77 5.04
C ALA A 179 -30.01 21.97 3.51
N PRO A 180 -28.84 21.78 2.88
CA PRO A 180 -28.78 21.32 1.50
C PRO A 180 -28.42 19.83 1.47
N ASP A 181 -29.37 19.04 1.00
CA ASP A 181 -29.14 17.67 0.55
C ASP A 181 -28.53 17.65 -0.84
N ALA A 182 -27.87 16.52 -1.06
CA ALA A 182 -26.89 16.25 -2.08
C ALA A 182 -27.46 15.82 -3.44
N SER A 183 -26.49 15.65 -4.34
CA SER A 183 -26.43 14.62 -5.38
C SER A 183 -26.88 14.98 -6.79
N GLY A 184 -25.88 14.85 -7.66
CA GLY A 184 -26.02 14.24 -8.98
C GLY A 184 -26.44 15.23 -10.05
N SER A 185 -26.04 15.08 -11.30
CA SER A 185 -25.13 14.18 -11.99
C SER A 185 -25.02 14.81 -13.40
N ASP A 186 -24.09 14.28 -14.20
CA ASP A 186 -24.27 14.16 -15.64
C ASP A 186 -24.03 15.38 -16.55
N GLU A 187 -23.39 15.00 -17.65
CA GLU A 187 -23.41 15.55 -19.01
C GLU A 187 -22.86 16.95 -19.33
N ASP A 188 -21.75 16.90 -20.08
CA ASP A 188 -21.63 17.45 -21.45
C ASP A 188 -22.61 18.56 -21.83
N ASP A 189 -22.10 19.79 -22.01
CA ASP A 189 -22.48 20.57 -23.20
C ASP A 189 -21.47 21.67 -23.50
N THR A 190 -21.06 21.71 -24.76
CA THR A 190 -20.18 22.71 -25.37
C THR A 190 -20.95 24.02 -25.61
N PRO A 191 -20.36 25.21 -25.39
CA PRO A 191 -20.89 26.42 -26.01
C PRO A 191 -19.78 27.21 -26.77
N PRO A 192 -20.12 28.22 -27.58
CA PRO A 192 -19.99 28.12 -29.02
C PRO A 192 -18.86 28.98 -29.58
N LYS A 193 -18.51 28.69 -30.84
CA LYS A 193 -17.87 29.67 -31.72
C LYS A 193 -18.86 30.80 -32.03
N ASP A 194 -18.45 32.03 -31.73
CA ASP A 194 -18.73 33.27 -32.45
C ASP A 194 -17.80 34.33 -31.82
N GLY A 195 -16.90 35.01 -32.49
CA GLY A 195 -17.09 35.74 -33.73
C GLY A 195 -17.02 37.24 -33.44
N ARG A 196 -15.81 37.85 -33.46
CA ARG A 196 -15.55 39.14 -34.12
C ARG A 196 -14.08 39.62 -34.06
N PRO A 197 -13.65 40.46 -35.03
CA PRO A 197 -12.28 40.91 -35.24
C PRO A 197 -12.03 42.29 -34.63
N GLN A 198 -10.77 42.59 -34.24
CA GLN A 198 -10.25 43.94 -34.05
C GLN A 198 -8.80 43.93 -34.56
N THR A 199 -8.60 44.43 -35.79
CA THR A 199 -7.91 45.69 -36.16
C THR A 199 -6.42 45.70 -35.85
#